data_AF-A0A5C3R233-F1
#
_entry.id   AF-A0A5C3R233-F1
#
_cell.length_a   1.000
_cell.length_b   1.000
_cell.length_c   1.000
_cell.angle_alpha   90.00
_cell.angle_beta   90.00
_cell.angle_gamma   90.00
#
_symmetry.space_group_name_H-M   'P 1'
#
loop_
_entity.id
_entity.type
_entity.pdbx_description
1 polymer ?
#
loop_
_entity_poly.entity_id
_entity_poly.type
_entity_poly.pdbx_seq_one_letter_code
_entity_poly.pdbx_strand_id
1 'polypeptide(L)'
;MKLDSLPYDLLLTCSRYLDVDDIDSLSQTCRSLHEFAFSRPVYRQLSTSILSQCRPLPLRGFQKIHDLPTSILISSVRRACRQARAWRTRGPLPIPSVPYTGANPYCHFMDLPDGVRSSGAWFRIIDSPPNEEVDWLSPITSKYTLCATKSGKVVCWDISSNSQLSSWEPEEKWELWKCRVEFDERMVYFTMARITNDEEEDDRLMEFILMGLHFPADDRPPEFMQIARFSTMGLVINVFLLDPSARILAAFVYNLDTETICLYLIPDWEKREYVLINTGIACPPSSNWSCIIDGGDVVIHCEESARAIQYFYPVRLLKSYMQQMSSDATVIPAVSARLSPVKILEKQFLSPPCLYRVSPASALEETQERVEEDSDPYPAAHWYPESAHFVRQWWPTVPGIPRMSCTVVLLAHHEVDTQCDKYVLAQHYFRVPIRGAQPTDGTVQNHALLRRDDSVIRPAATLALATPPATPTTSEADIPDDELLRLTYVTDPFRIVCIPDASDIGDDDEADRPRPLCAVDFGHAVWIEYVVEEDAGGGSQSLSKRMRFVTFPPPRLIDGMPVRTPDVPCQVHTLQTPPELDLDTVETVNIDQAQGAVIASVKQGQIFILCYS
;
A
#
# COMPACT_ATOMS: atom_id res chain seq x y z
N MET A 1 -40.23 14.44 22.10
CA MET A 1 -39.89 13.01 21.90
C MET A 1 -38.55 12.77 22.56
N LYS A 2 -38.37 11.71 23.35
CA LYS A 2 -37.06 11.42 23.97
C LYS A 2 -36.22 10.57 23.01
N LEU A 3 -34.90 10.73 23.00
CA LEU A 3 -34.03 10.00 22.09
C LEU A 3 -34.13 8.48 22.29
N ASP A 4 -34.19 8.02 23.54
CA ASP A 4 -34.37 6.61 23.92
C ASP A 4 -35.73 6.01 23.56
N SER A 5 -36.69 6.83 23.12
CA SER A 5 -38.00 6.40 22.64
C SER A 5 -38.08 6.26 21.11
N LEU A 6 -37.00 6.56 20.38
CA LEU A 6 -36.95 6.35 18.94
C LEU A 6 -36.88 4.85 18.59
N PRO A 7 -37.50 4.45 17.47
CA PRO A 7 -37.23 3.16 16.83
C PRO A 7 -35.74 2.86 16.65
N TYR A 8 -35.35 1.59 16.81
CA TYR A 8 -33.94 1.15 16.76
C TYR A 8 -33.24 1.49 15.45
N ASP A 9 -33.94 1.38 14.33
CA ASP A 9 -33.48 1.73 12.98
C ASP A 9 -33.20 3.23 12.83
N LEU A 10 -34.01 4.10 13.44
CA LEU A 10 -33.73 5.53 13.50
C LEU A 10 -32.53 5.84 14.38
N LEU A 11 -32.39 5.17 15.53
CA LEU A 11 -31.19 5.30 16.37
C LEU A 11 -29.93 4.86 15.64
N LEU A 12 -29.99 3.75 14.89
CA LEU A 12 -28.88 3.26 14.07
C LEU A 12 -28.58 4.21 12.91
N THR A 13 -29.59 4.88 12.36
CA THR A 13 -29.40 5.94 11.36
C THR A 13 -28.72 7.16 11.98
N CYS A 14 -29.09 7.54 13.21
CA CYS A 14 -28.42 8.63 13.93
C CYS A 14 -26.96 8.29 14.26
N SER A 15 -26.68 7.05 14.70
CA SER A 15 -25.31 6.63 15.03
C SER A 15 -24.35 6.68 13.84
N ARG A 16 -24.87 6.81 12.60
CA ARG A 16 -24.02 6.97 11.41
C ARG A 16 -23.20 8.24 11.38
N TYR A 17 -23.67 9.25 12.09
CA TYR A 17 -23.05 10.57 12.13
C TYR A 17 -22.21 10.77 13.40
N LEU A 18 -22.05 9.73 14.20
CA LEU A 18 -21.35 9.77 15.48
C LEU A 18 -20.02 9.04 15.37
N ASP A 19 -18.98 9.61 15.96
CA ASP A 19 -17.71 8.91 16.13
C ASP A 19 -17.69 8.04 17.41
N VAL A 20 -16.56 7.42 17.71
CA VAL A 20 -16.44 6.56 18.89
C VAL A 20 -16.63 7.34 20.20
N ASP A 21 -16.17 8.59 20.29
CA ASP A 21 -16.31 9.39 21.50
C ASP A 21 -17.77 9.82 21.71
N ASP A 22 -18.45 10.16 20.62
CA ASP A 22 -19.88 10.47 20.63
C ASP A 22 -20.69 9.26 21.11
N ILE A 23 -20.36 8.06 20.63
CA ILE A 23 -21.00 6.81 21.06
C ILE A 23 -20.68 6.48 22.51
N ASP A 24 -19.43 6.68 22.95
CA ASP A 24 -19.03 6.49 24.34
C ASP A 24 -19.76 7.48 25.26
N SER A 25 -19.95 8.74 24.82
CA SER A 25 -20.73 9.76 25.52
C SER A 25 -22.21 9.41 25.57
N LEU A 26 -22.78 8.94 24.45
CA LEU A 26 -24.18 8.48 24.37
C LEU A 26 -24.42 7.32 25.34
N SER A 27 -23.46 6.41 25.47
CA SER A 27 -23.57 5.25 26.36
C SER A 27 -23.66 5.62 27.85
N GLN A 28 -23.20 6.81 28.24
CA GLN A 28 -23.21 7.28 29.62
C GLN A 28 -24.51 8.00 30.01
N THR A 29 -25.47 8.13 29.10
CA THR A 29 -26.69 8.93 29.32
C THR A 29 -27.79 8.17 30.08
N CYS A 30 -28.20 7.00 29.59
CA CYS A 30 -29.20 6.15 30.23
C CYS A 30 -29.00 4.68 29.85
N ARG A 31 -29.62 3.76 30.59
CA ARG A 31 -29.47 2.31 30.37
C ARG A 31 -29.86 1.86 28.96
N SER A 32 -30.95 2.40 28.40
CA SER A 32 -31.41 2.03 27.06
C SER A 32 -30.40 2.44 25.99
N LEU A 33 -29.84 3.65 26.10
CA LEU A 33 -28.83 4.16 25.17
C LEU A 33 -27.47 3.49 25.38
N HIS A 34 -27.15 3.06 26.60
CA HIS A 34 -26.01 2.20 26.88
C HIS A 34 -26.12 0.87 26.13
N GLU A 35 -27.24 0.14 26.28
CA GLU A 35 -27.45 -1.14 25.59
C GLU A 35 -27.42 -0.98 24.05
N PHE A 36 -27.96 0.11 23.52
CA PHE A 36 -27.87 0.47 22.11
C PHE A 36 -26.42 0.75 21.66
N ALA A 37 -25.70 1.61 22.39
CA ALA A 37 -24.35 2.05 22.04
C ALA A 37 -23.37 0.87 21.99
N PHE A 38 -23.50 -0.11 22.89
CA PHE A 38 -22.68 -1.32 22.94
C PHE A 38 -23.18 -2.45 22.01
N SER A 39 -24.15 -2.18 21.13
CA SER A 39 -24.67 -3.18 20.21
C SER A 39 -23.73 -3.44 19.02
N ARG A 40 -23.73 -4.68 18.52
CA ARG A 40 -22.92 -5.10 17.37
C ARG A 40 -23.16 -4.25 16.10
N PRO A 41 -24.39 -3.86 15.73
CA PRO A 41 -24.63 -3.04 14.54
C PRO A 41 -23.93 -1.67 14.57
N VAL A 42 -23.91 -1.00 15.72
CA VAL A 42 -23.22 0.29 15.91
C VAL A 42 -21.72 0.12 15.63
N TYR A 43 -21.09 -0.89 16.24
CA TYR A 43 -19.66 -1.12 16.07
C TYR A 43 -19.26 -1.72 14.72
N ARG A 44 -20.14 -2.47 14.06
CA ARG A 44 -19.94 -2.85 12.64
C ARG A 44 -19.88 -1.60 11.78
N GLN A 45 -20.78 -0.66 12.02
CA GLN A 45 -20.77 0.59 11.29
C GLN A 45 -19.50 1.41 11.55
N LEU A 46 -19.14 1.61 12.81
CA LEU A 46 -17.90 2.33 13.15
C LEU A 46 -16.68 1.64 12.52
N SER A 47 -16.65 0.31 12.49
CA SER A 47 -15.59 -0.44 11.80
C SER A 47 -15.55 -0.14 10.30
N THR A 48 -16.70 -0.07 9.62
CA THR A 48 -16.79 0.34 8.22
C THR A 48 -16.29 1.77 8.02
N SER A 49 -16.63 2.70 8.91
CA SER A 49 -16.16 4.09 8.85
C SER A 49 -14.63 4.20 8.97
N ILE A 50 -14.05 3.50 9.94
CA ILE A 50 -12.59 3.47 10.16
C ILE A 50 -11.88 2.88 8.94
N LEU A 51 -12.39 1.76 8.43
CA LEU A 51 -11.83 1.12 7.24
C LEU A 51 -12.02 1.98 5.99
N SER A 52 -13.12 2.73 5.83
CA SER A 52 -13.27 3.68 4.71
C SER A 52 -12.31 4.87 4.77
N GLN A 53 -11.66 5.11 5.92
CA GLN A 53 -10.57 6.06 6.08
C GLN A 53 -9.19 5.38 5.97
N CYS A 54 -9.18 4.13 5.48
CA CYS A 54 -7.99 3.29 5.35
C CYS A 54 -7.20 3.18 6.65
N ARG A 55 -7.94 2.93 7.74
CA ARG A 55 -7.36 2.56 9.03
C ARG A 55 -7.69 1.09 9.27
N PRO A 56 -6.69 0.19 9.29
CA PRO A 56 -6.93 -1.22 9.53
C PRO A 56 -7.33 -1.43 10.99
N LEU A 57 -8.08 -2.51 11.23
CA LEU A 57 -8.42 -2.92 12.59
C LEU A 57 -7.26 -3.75 13.16
N PRO A 58 -6.92 -3.58 14.44
CA PRO A 58 -5.98 -4.44 15.15
C PRO A 58 -6.62 -5.80 15.39
N LEU A 59 -6.56 -6.68 14.41
CA LEU A 59 -7.05 -8.06 14.49
C LEU A 59 -5.89 -8.99 14.86
N ARG A 60 -6.21 -10.15 15.43
CA ARG A 60 -5.24 -11.19 15.74
C ARG A 60 -5.24 -12.25 14.64
N GLY A 61 -4.06 -12.60 14.15
CA GLY A 61 -3.93 -13.65 13.13
C GLY A 61 -4.82 -13.38 11.91
N PHE A 62 -5.50 -14.42 11.44
CA PHE A 62 -6.40 -14.37 10.28
C PHE A 62 -7.88 -14.18 10.64
N GLN A 63 -8.17 -13.47 11.74
CA GLN A 63 -9.55 -13.24 12.17
C GLN A 63 -10.33 -12.37 11.16
N LYS A 64 -11.57 -12.76 10.89
CA LYS A 64 -12.49 -11.99 10.03
C LYS A 64 -13.43 -11.13 10.87
N ILE A 65 -13.70 -9.92 10.43
CA ILE A 65 -14.58 -8.96 11.15
C ILE A 65 -15.96 -9.56 11.47
N HIS A 66 -16.52 -10.32 10.54
CA HIS A 66 -17.85 -10.91 10.71
C HIS A 66 -17.90 -12.01 11.78
N ASP A 67 -16.77 -12.67 12.02
CA ASP A 67 -16.61 -13.77 13.00
C ASP A 67 -16.22 -13.26 14.39
N LEU A 68 -15.79 -12.00 14.52
CA LEU A 68 -15.37 -11.45 15.81
C LEU A 68 -16.51 -11.44 16.82
N PRO A 69 -16.29 -11.88 18.08
CA PRO A 69 -17.20 -11.59 19.18
C PRO A 69 -17.42 -10.09 19.34
N THR A 70 -18.61 -9.67 19.79
CA THR A 70 -18.96 -8.24 19.93
C THR A 70 -17.97 -7.49 20.82
N SER A 71 -17.51 -8.08 21.92
CA SER A 71 -16.51 -7.47 22.81
C SER A 71 -15.18 -7.20 22.10
N ILE A 72 -14.71 -8.14 21.27
CA ILE A 72 -13.46 -8.01 20.51
C ILE A 72 -13.62 -6.92 19.46
N LEU A 73 -14.72 -6.94 18.69
CA LEU A 73 -15.02 -5.89 17.71
C LEU A 73 -15.00 -4.49 18.35
N ILE A 74 -15.65 -4.33 19.49
CA ILE A 74 -15.67 -3.07 20.25
C ILE A 74 -14.25 -2.63 20.63
N SER A 75 -13.45 -3.55 21.18
CA SER A 75 -12.08 -3.24 21.59
C SER A 75 -11.17 -2.88 20.42
N SER A 76 -11.29 -3.59 19.28
CA SER A 76 -10.50 -3.33 18.08
C SER A 76 -10.86 -1.98 17.44
N VAL A 77 -12.15 -1.66 17.34
CA VAL A 77 -12.63 -0.36 16.84
C VAL A 77 -12.14 0.80 17.72
N ARG A 78 -12.31 0.69 19.04
CA ARG A 78 -11.82 1.72 19.98
C ARG A 78 -10.30 1.89 19.91
N ARG A 79 -9.55 0.79 19.79
CA ARG A 79 -8.09 0.83 19.67
C ARG A 79 -7.66 1.50 18.37
N ALA A 80 -8.25 1.12 17.23
CA ALA A 80 -7.95 1.73 15.93
C ALA A 80 -8.24 3.24 15.92
N CYS A 81 -9.39 3.67 16.45
CA CYS A 81 -9.73 5.10 16.58
C CYS A 81 -8.73 5.86 17.45
N ARG A 82 -8.37 5.28 18.61
CA ARG A 82 -7.40 5.89 19.52
C ARG A 82 -6.03 6.06 18.86
N GLN A 83 -5.53 5.02 18.19
CA GLN A 83 -4.24 5.07 17.49
C GLN A 83 -4.27 6.10 16.36
N ALA A 84 -5.29 6.06 15.49
CA ALA A 84 -5.42 7.00 14.38
C ALA A 84 -5.48 8.47 14.86
N ARG A 85 -6.15 8.74 15.97
CA ARG A 85 -6.18 10.08 16.57
C ARG A 85 -4.84 10.45 17.19
N ALA A 86 -4.29 9.57 18.02
CA ALA A 86 -3.04 9.81 18.74
C ALA A 86 -1.89 10.14 17.78
N TRP A 87 -1.72 9.33 16.74
CA TRP A 87 -0.66 9.50 15.75
C TRP A 87 -0.77 10.82 14.98
N ARG A 88 -2.00 11.27 14.72
CA ARG A 88 -2.26 12.56 14.07
C ARG A 88 -2.01 13.76 14.97
N THR A 89 -2.37 13.69 16.26
CA THR A 89 -2.37 14.88 17.13
C THR A 89 -1.10 15.06 17.94
N ARG A 90 -0.50 13.96 18.40
CA ARG A 90 0.67 13.99 19.30
C ARG A 90 1.85 13.19 18.77
N GLY A 91 1.68 12.48 17.66
CA GLY A 91 2.64 11.49 17.14
C GLY A 91 2.58 10.14 17.87
N PRO A 92 3.18 9.08 17.31
CA PRO A 92 3.26 7.78 17.97
C PRO A 92 4.14 7.87 19.22
N LEU A 93 3.58 7.49 20.37
CA LEU A 93 4.33 7.34 21.62
C LEU A 93 4.46 5.86 22.00
N PRO A 94 5.60 5.43 22.55
CA PRO A 94 5.76 4.08 23.06
C PRO A 94 4.57 3.63 23.90
N ILE A 95 4.11 2.39 23.68
CA ILE A 95 3.04 1.85 24.49
C ILE A 95 3.46 1.82 25.97
N PRO A 96 2.53 2.04 26.92
CA PRO A 96 2.85 1.99 28.33
C PRO A 96 3.44 0.65 28.76
N SER A 97 4.56 0.71 29.49
CA SER A 97 5.22 -0.40 30.17
C SER A 97 4.41 -0.93 31.34
N VAL A 98 3.23 -1.48 31.07
CA VAL A 98 2.34 -2.03 32.10
C VAL A 98 2.51 -3.54 32.16
N PRO A 99 2.67 -4.15 33.35
CA PRO A 99 2.66 -5.60 33.46
C PRO A 99 1.30 -6.16 33.04
N TYR A 100 1.32 -7.14 32.14
CA TYR A 100 0.14 -7.92 31.74
C TYR A 100 0.52 -9.41 31.65
N THR A 101 -0.52 -10.24 31.62
CA THR A 101 -0.41 -11.70 31.43
C THR A 101 -1.22 -12.08 30.20
N GLY A 102 -0.61 -12.81 29.26
CA GLY A 102 -1.25 -13.23 28.02
C GLY A 102 -1.44 -12.07 27.04
N ALA A 103 -2.70 -11.74 26.76
CA ALA A 103 -3.14 -10.74 25.80
C ALA A 103 -2.78 -9.30 26.21
N ASN A 104 -1.95 -8.62 25.42
CA ASN A 104 -1.66 -7.20 25.60
C ASN A 104 -2.83 -6.35 25.04
N PRO A 105 -3.34 -5.37 25.81
CA PRO A 105 -4.48 -4.54 25.40
C PRO A 105 -4.13 -3.46 24.35
N TYR A 106 -2.84 -3.20 24.13
CA TYR A 106 -2.33 -2.13 23.27
C TYR A 106 -1.69 -2.63 21.98
N CYS A 107 -1.03 -3.78 21.96
CA CYS A 107 -0.36 -4.31 20.78
C CYS A 107 -0.27 -5.84 20.77
N HIS A 108 -0.72 -6.50 19.69
CA HIS A 108 -0.70 -7.96 19.63
C HIS A 108 0.68 -8.56 19.40
N PHE A 109 1.66 -7.81 18.87
CA PHE A 109 3.08 -8.25 18.87
C PHE A 109 3.63 -8.46 20.28
N MET A 110 3.00 -7.82 21.27
CA MET A 110 3.39 -7.93 22.66
C MET A 110 2.61 -9.01 23.40
N ASP A 111 1.73 -9.76 22.71
CA ASP A 111 1.07 -10.92 23.31
C ASP A 111 2.11 -11.95 23.76
N LEU A 112 1.92 -12.48 24.96
CA LEU A 112 2.80 -13.47 25.57
C LEU A 112 2.09 -14.82 25.65
N PRO A 113 2.84 -15.93 25.64
CA PRO A 113 2.30 -17.23 26.01
C PRO A 113 1.69 -17.19 27.42
N ASP A 114 0.67 -18.01 27.65
CA ASP A 114 -0.04 -18.06 28.93
C ASP A 114 0.91 -18.34 30.10
N GLY A 115 0.79 -17.54 31.16
CA GLY A 115 1.62 -17.64 32.37
C GLY A 115 2.96 -16.89 32.30
N VAL A 116 3.37 -16.37 31.14
CA VAL A 116 4.58 -15.55 30.99
C VAL A 116 4.27 -14.09 31.31
N ARG A 117 5.13 -13.47 32.13
CA ARG A 117 5.03 -12.03 32.47
C ARG A 117 5.90 -11.21 31.54
N SER A 118 5.37 -10.06 31.11
CA SER A 118 6.12 -9.10 30.30
C SER A 118 7.24 -8.44 31.11
N SER A 119 8.37 -8.16 30.44
CA SER A 119 9.42 -7.28 30.95
C SER A 119 8.95 -5.82 31.08
N GLY A 120 7.78 -5.49 30.51
CA GLY A 120 7.28 -4.13 30.40
C GLY A 120 7.93 -3.35 29.26
N ALA A 121 8.79 -3.95 28.44
CA ALA A 121 9.30 -3.27 27.25
C ALA A 121 8.15 -2.93 26.28
N TRP A 122 8.25 -1.79 25.62
CA TRP A 122 7.32 -1.35 24.57
C TRP A 122 7.75 -1.83 23.17
N PHE A 123 8.84 -2.59 23.12
CA PHE A 123 9.40 -3.19 21.91
C PHE A 123 9.73 -4.66 22.16
N ARG A 124 9.87 -5.41 21.06
CA ARG A 124 10.35 -6.80 21.06
C ARG A 124 11.54 -6.92 20.12
N ILE A 125 12.53 -7.70 20.52
CA ILE A 125 13.63 -8.12 19.65
C ILE A 125 13.38 -9.57 19.29
N ILE A 126 13.41 -9.89 18.00
CA ILE A 126 13.40 -11.26 17.48
C ILE A 126 14.67 -11.50 16.67
N ASP A 127 15.08 -12.76 16.59
CA ASP A 127 16.23 -13.16 15.79
C ASP A 127 15.84 -13.24 14.31
N SER A 128 16.79 -12.91 13.44
CA SER A 128 16.71 -13.27 12.01
C SER A 128 17.14 -14.73 11.81
N PRO A 129 16.87 -15.33 10.64
CA PRO A 129 17.36 -16.67 10.34
C PRO A 129 18.88 -16.79 10.54
N PRO A 130 19.38 -17.87 11.17
CA PRO A 130 20.79 -17.96 11.56
C PRO A 130 21.71 -18.04 10.34
N ASN A 131 22.78 -17.24 10.35
CA ASN A 131 23.77 -17.11 9.27
C ASN A 131 23.20 -16.56 7.95
N GLU A 132 22.11 -15.81 8.02
CA GLU A 132 21.46 -15.19 6.88
C GLU A 132 21.33 -13.69 7.09
N GLU A 133 21.47 -12.91 6.03
CA GLU A 133 21.14 -11.48 6.04
C GLU A 133 19.73 -11.27 5.51
N VAL A 134 18.96 -10.40 6.17
CA VAL A 134 17.58 -10.11 5.78
C VAL A 134 17.59 -9.19 4.57
N ASP A 135 16.99 -9.65 3.48
CA ASP A 135 16.78 -8.86 2.27
C ASP A 135 15.40 -8.21 2.28
N TRP A 136 14.37 -9.02 2.56
CA TRP A 136 12.98 -8.58 2.62
C TRP A 136 12.30 -9.05 3.89
N LEU A 137 11.52 -8.16 4.52
CA LEU A 137 10.70 -8.48 5.67
C LEU A 137 9.26 -8.04 5.43
N SER A 138 8.31 -8.97 5.60
CA SER A 138 6.88 -8.70 5.43
C SER A 138 6.08 -9.25 6.61
N PRO A 139 5.54 -8.36 7.47
CA PRO A 139 4.59 -8.78 8.50
C PRO A 139 3.35 -9.38 7.85
N ILE A 140 2.98 -10.60 8.24
CA ILE A 140 1.78 -11.27 7.73
C ILE A 140 0.62 -11.01 8.69
N THR A 141 0.88 -11.22 9.98
CA THR A 141 -0.05 -10.92 11.08
C THR A 141 0.77 -10.48 12.29
N SER A 142 0.12 -10.10 13.37
CA SER A 142 0.80 -9.83 14.64
C SER A 142 1.56 -11.04 15.23
N LYS A 143 1.37 -12.25 14.68
CA LYS A 143 2.02 -13.49 15.12
C LYS A 143 3.11 -13.96 14.16
N TYR A 144 2.98 -13.66 12.87
CA TYR A 144 3.80 -14.26 11.81
C TYR A 144 4.45 -13.19 10.95
N THR A 145 5.73 -13.36 10.64
CA THR A 145 6.46 -12.55 9.65
C THR A 145 7.10 -13.45 8.61
N LEU A 146 7.10 -12.99 7.36
CA LEU A 146 7.85 -13.61 6.26
C LEU A 146 9.19 -12.89 6.13
N CYS A 147 10.28 -13.66 6.08
CA CYS A 147 11.62 -13.16 5.89
C CYS A 147 12.21 -13.79 4.62
N ALA A 148 12.58 -12.99 3.63
CA ALA A 148 13.46 -13.43 2.55
C ALA A 148 14.89 -12.98 2.85
N THR A 149 15.86 -13.83 2.57
CA THR A 149 17.26 -13.59 2.87
C THR A 149 18.05 -13.34 1.59
N LYS A 150 19.24 -12.74 1.72
CA LYS A 150 20.12 -12.47 0.56
C LYS A 150 20.61 -13.75 -0.15
N SER A 151 20.57 -14.92 0.51
CA SER A 151 20.86 -16.21 -0.13
C SER A 151 19.70 -16.73 -0.99
N GLY A 152 18.51 -16.12 -0.88
CA GLY A 152 17.28 -16.50 -1.56
C GLY A 152 16.38 -17.47 -0.78
N LYS A 153 16.75 -17.78 0.47
CA LYS A 153 15.90 -18.54 1.39
C LYS A 153 14.71 -17.69 1.84
N VAL A 154 13.55 -18.32 1.97
CA VAL A 154 12.33 -17.69 2.51
C VAL A 154 11.87 -18.43 3.75
N VAL A 155 11.65 -17.70 4.84
CA VAL A 155 11.35 -18.26 6.16
C VAL A 155 10.06 -17.65 6.73
N CYS A 156 9.18 -18.51 7.24
CA CYS A 156 8.06 -18.09 8.08
C CYS A 156 8.48 -18.14 9.55
N TRP A 157 8.43 -17.00 10.24
CA TRP A 157 8.87 -16.86 11.62
C TRP A 157 7.70 -16.57 12.56
N ASP A 158 7.67 -17.24 13.72
CA ASP A 158 6.75 -16.92 14.81
C ASP A 158 7.36 -15.87 15.73
N ILE A 159 6.72 -14.71 15.80
CA ILE A 159 7.17 -13.57 16.60
C ILE A 159 7.00 -13.84 18.10
N SER A 160 5.98 -14.62 18.47
CA SER A 160 5.63 -14.89 19.86
C SER A 160 6.64 -15.83 20.52
N SER A 161 7.03 -16.90 19.83
CA SER A 161 8.01 -17.89 20.30
C SER A 161 9.44 -17.62 19.85
N ASN A 162 9.65 -16.62 18.98
CA ASN A 162 10.94 -16.30 18.36
C ASN A 162 11.58 -17.55 17.71
N SER A 163 10.84 -18.18 16.81
CA SER A 163 11.29 -19.43 16.19
C SER A 163 10.82 -19.54 14.74
N GLN A 164 11.66 -20.15 13.90
CA GLN A 164 11.28 -20.59 12.57
C GLN A 164 10.18 -21.66 12.64
N LEU A 165 9.11 -21.48 11.86
CA LEU A 165 8.04 -22.47 11.71
C LEU A 165 8.21 -23.33 10.46
N SER A 166 8.61 -22.71 9.36
CA SER A 166 8.86 -23.36 8.07
C SER A 166 9.81 -22.52 7.23
N SER A 167 10.47 -23.16 6.26
CA SER A 167 11.32 -22.49 5.27
C SER A 167 11.12 -23.10 3.88
N TRP A 168 11.39 -22.29 2.87
CA TRP A 168 11.64 -22.70 1.49
C TRP A 168 13.08 -22.32 1.15
N GLU A 169 13.85 -23.32 0.74
CA GLU A 169 15.28 -23.22 0.47
C GLU A 169 15.52 -23.65 -0.98
N PRO A 170 15.71 -22.70 -1.91
CA PRO A 170 16.07 -23.03 -3.28
C PRO A 170 17.54 -23.46 -3.37
N GLU A 171 17.87 -24.24 -4.40
CA GLU A 171 19.26 -24.66 -4.68
C GLU A 171 20.13 -23.52 -5.22
N GLU A 172 19.51 -22.48 -5.75
CA GLU A 172 20.13 -21.33 -6.41
C GLU A 172 19.57 -20.04 -5.78
N LYS A 173 20.23 -18.89 -6.01
CA LYS A 173 19.77 -17.60 -5.47
C LYS A 173 18.47 -17.17 -6.16
N TRP A 174 17.44 -16.82 -5.37
CA TRP A 174 16.17 -16.25 -5.84
C TRP A 174 15.86 -14.99 -5.04
N GLU A 175 15.28 -13.99 -5.70
CA GLU A 175 14.93 -12.72 -5.07
C GLU A 175 13.42 -12.59 -4.92
N LEU A 176 12.96 -12.04 -3.80
CA LEU A 176 11.52 -11.84 -3.57
C LEU A 176 11.09 -10.53 -4.22
N TRP A 177 10.19 -10.61 -5.20
CA TRP A 177 9.74 -9.45 -5.97
C TRP A 177 8.38 -8.92 -5.52
N LYS A 178 7.50 -9.82 -5.08
CA LYS A 178 6.17 -9.43 -4.62
C LYS A 178 5.68 -10.34 -3.52
N CYS A 179 5.01 -9.77 -2.52
CA CYS A 179 4.31 -10.50 -1.47
C CYS A 179 2.89 -9.93 -1.33
N ARG A 180 1.90 -10.80 -1.14
CA ARG A 180 0.50 -10.44 -0.90
C ARG A 180 -0.15 -11.43 0.07
N VAL A 181 -0.81 -10.89 1.09
CA VAL A 181 -1.53 -11.67 2.10
C VAL A 181 -3.01 -11.72 1.75
N GLU A 182 -3.55 -12.94 1.58
CA GLU A 182 -4.98 -13.20 1.43
C GLU A 182 -5.52 -13.81 2.71
N PHE A 183 -6.02 -12.94 3.60
CA PHE A 183 -6.46 -13.37 4.92
C PHE A 183 -7.71 -14.25 4.89
N ASP A 184 -8.58 -14.07 3.90
CA ASP A 184 -9.79 -14.90 3.79
C ASP A 184 -9.46 -16.37 3.48
N GLU A 185 -8.40 -16.59 2.71
CA GLU A 185 -7.85 -17.89 2.33
C GLU A 185 -6.77 -18.38 3.31
N ARG A 186 -6.32 -17.52 4.21
CA ARG A 186 -5.18 -17.76 5.12
C ARG A 186 -3.94 -18.19 4.35
N MET A 187 -3.65 -17.46 3.27
CA MET A 187 -2.55 -17.76 2.37
C MET A 187 -1.75 -16.49 2.09
N VAL A 188 -0.43 -16.64 1.99
CA VAL A 188 0.46 -15.61 1.49
C VAL A 188 0.96 -16.05 0.13
N TYR A 189 0.69 -15.24 -0.88
CA TYR A 189 1.19 -15.43 -2.23
C TYR A 189 2.41 -14.54 -2.43
N PHE A 190 3.50 -15.11 -2.92
CA PHE A 190 4.70 -14.33 -3.22
C PHE A 190 5.39 -14.84 -4.48
N THR A 191 5.99 -13.92 -5.22
CA THR A 191 6.72 -14.23 -6.45
C THR A 191 8.20 -14.10 -6.19
N MET A 192 8.93 -15.16 -6.46
CA MET A 192 10.38 -15.20 -6.50
C MET A 192 10.85 -15.06 -7.94
N ALA A 193 11.95 -14.37 -8.18
CA ALA A 193 12.56 -14.22 -9.49
C ALA A 193 14.03 -14.62 -9.48
N ARG A 194 14.53 -15.05 -10.64
CA ARG A 194 15.94 -15.29 -10.88
C ARG A 194 16.29 -15.03 -12.34
N ILE A 195 17.49 -14.52 -12.59
CA ILE A 195 18.05 -14.40 -13.93
C ILE A 195 18.73 -15.73 -14.30
N THR A 196 18.43 -16.29 -15.47
CA THR A 196 18.97 -17.61 -15.88
C THR A 196 20.12 -17.53 -16.90
N ASN A 197 20.25 -16.41 -17.62
CA ASN A 197 21.33 -16.18 -18.58
C ASN A 197 22.02 -14.85 -18.27
N ASP A 198 23.35 -14.86 -18.13
CA ASP A 198 24.21 -13.67 -17.98
C ASP A 198 24.56 -13.01 -19.34
N GLU A 199 23.72 -13.21 -20.37
CA GLU A 199 23.91 -12.53 -21.66
C GLU A 199 23.50 -11.04 -21.56
N GLU A 200 23.74 -10.25 -22.61
CA GLU A 200 23.47 -8.79 -22.66
C GLU A 200 22.09 -8.42 -22.07
N GLU A 201 21.98 -7.22 -21.48
CA GLU A 201 20.81 -6.77 -20.69
C GLU A 201 19.45 -7.01 -21.36
N ASP A 202 19.43 -6.97 -22.69
CA ASP A 202 18.25 -6.98 -23.54
C ASP A 202 17.61 -8.37 -23.69
N ASP A 203 18.43 -9.43 -23.66
CA ASP A 203 18.02 -10.83 -23.87
C ASP A 203 18.00 -11.64 -22.55
N ARG A 204 18.07 -10.94 -21.40
CA ARG A 204 17.98 -11.57 -20.07
C ARG A 204 16.70 -12.38 -19.96
N LEU A 205 16.86 -13.70 -19.85
CA LEU A 205 15.78 -14.60 -19.50
C LEU A 205 15.59 -14.55 -17.98
N MET A 206 14.43 -14.05 -17.58
CA MET A 206 14.02 -14.01 -16.18
C MET A 206 13.01 -15.13 -15.92
N GLU A 207 13.30 -15.91 -14.89
CA GLU A 207 12.43 -16.95 -14.42
C GLU A 207 11.74 -16.54 -13.12
N PHE A 208 10.47 -16.89 -13.00
CA PHE A 208 9.62 -16.58 -11.88
C PHE A 208 8.99 -17.85 -11.32
N ILE A 209 8.92 -17.90 -10.00
CA ILE A 209 8.15 -18.90 -9.27
C ILE A 209 7.13 -18.17 -8.41
N LEU A 210 5.85 -18.47 -8.64
CA LEU A 210 4.77 -18.11 -7.74
C LEU A 210 4.67 -19.16 -6.64
N MET A 211 4.89 -18.73 -5.41
CA MET A 211 4.82 -19.53 -4.20
C MET A 211 3.58 -19.16 -3.38
N GLY A 212 3.06 -20.15 -2.66
CA GLY A 212 2.04 -20.00 -1.63
C GLY A 212 2.58 -20.44 -0.29
N LEU A 213 2.29 -19.70 0.76
CA LEU A 213 2.48 -20.11 2.15
C LEU A 213 1.10 -20.22 2.80
N HIS A 214 0.64 -21.44 3.02
CA HIS A 214 -0.66 -21.73 3.61
C HIS A 214 -0.57 -21.76 5.14
N PHE A 215 -1.55 -21.16 5.81
CA PHE A 215 -1.68 -21.18 7.28
C PHE A 215 -2.89 -22.03 7.69
N PRO A 216 -2.67 -23.31 8.03
CA PRO A 216 -3.72 -24.23 8.42
C PRO A 216 -4.54 -23.72 9.61
N ALA A 217 -5.82 -24.10 9.67
CA ALA A 217 -6.71 -23.68 10.76
C ALA A 217 -6.44 -24.36 12.10
N ASP A 218 -5.80 -25.52 12.06
CA ASP A 218 -5.21 -26.18 13.21
C ASP A 218 -3.84 -25.59 13.55
N ASP A 219 -3.31 -25.93 14.74
CA ASP A 219 -2.00 -25.47 15.22
C ASP A 219 -0.81 -26.10 14.47
N ARG A 220 -1.03 -26.58 13.24
CA ARG A 220 0.03 -27.09 12.36
C ARG A 220 0.91 -25.95 11.84
N PRO A 221 2.19 -26.21 11.56
CA PRO A 221 3.07 -25.21 10.99
C PRO A 221 2.59 -24.79 9.59
N PRO A 222 2.84 -23.54 9.16
CA PRO A 222 2.55 -23.07 7.82
C PRO A 222 3.34 -23.85 6.76
N GLU A 223 2.73 -24.10 5.60
CA GLU A 223 3.30 -24.96 4.56
C GLU A 223 3.57 -24.16 3.28
N PHE A 224 4.81 -24.25 2.78
CA PHE A 224 5.21 -23.69 1.49
C PHE A 224 4.79 -24.61 0.35
N MET A 225 4.26 -24.02 -0.72
CA MET A 225 3.89 -24.73 -1.94
C MET A 225 4.24 -23.90 -3.18
N GLN A 226 4.74 -24.59 -4.20
CA GLN A 226 4.92 -23.98 -5.51
C GLN A 226 3.58 -24.00 -6.25
N ILE A 227 3.10 -22.84 -6.68
CA ILE A 227 1.82 -22.67 -7.38
C ILE A 227 2.03 -22.69 -8.88
N ALA A 228 2.94 -21.85 -9.39
CA ALA A 228 3.21 -21.72 -10.80
C ALA A 228 4.67 -21.35 -11.05
N ARG A 229 5.17 -21.67 -12.24
CA ARG A 229 6.49 -21.30 -12.73
C ARG A 229 6.34 -20.76 -14.14
N PHE A 230 6.95 -19.63 -14.41
CA PHE A 230 6.87 -18.96 -15.70
C PHE A 230 8.14 -18.16 -15.96
N SER A 231 8.43 -17.89 -17.23
CA SER A 231 9.58 -17.08 -17.61
C SER A 231 9.12 -15.93 -18.49
N THR A 232 9.91 -14.88 -18.54
CA THR A 232 9.75 -13.75 -19.47
C THR A 232 11.13 -13.35 -19.99
N MET A 233 11.18 -12.75 -21.17
CA MET A 233 12.43 -12.20 -21.73
C MET A 233 12.40 -10.68 -21.65
N GLY A 234 13.56 -10.10 -21.38
CA GLY A 234 13.78 -8.66 -21.28
C GLY A 234 13.66 -8.14 -19.85
N LEU A 235 13.85 -6.83 -19.71
CA LEU A 235 13.87 -6.16 -18.41
C LEU A 235 12.46 -6.10 -17.80
N VAL A 236 12.21 -6.95 -16.79
CA VAL A 236 10.94 -6.94 -16.05
C VAL A 236 10.93 -5.75 -15.09
N ILE A 237 10.01 -4.82 -15.30
CA ILE A 237 9.86 -3.63 -14.47
C ILE A 237 9.22 -3.99 -13.12
N ASN A 238 8.16 -4.82 -13.14
CA ASN A 238 7.45 -5.19 -11.92
C ASN A 238 6.50 -6.38 -12.14
N VAL A 239 6.15 -7.07 -11.05
CA VAL A 239 5.17 -8.16 -11.01
C VAL A 239 4.03 -7.83 -10.04
N PHE A 240 2.80 -8.11 -10.48
CA PHE A 240 1.57 -7.76 -9.78
C PHE A 240 0.68 -8.99 -9.59
N LEU A 241 0.46 -9.35 -8.32
CA LEU A 241 -0.60 -10.26 -7.91
C LEU A 241 -1.92 -9.49 -7.91
N LEU A 242 -2.67 -9.55 -9.01
CA LEU A 242 -3.84 -8.69 -9.25
C LEU A 242 -5.06 -9.13 -8.44
N ASP A 243 -5.39 -10.42 -8.52
CA ASP A 243 -6.48 -11.05 -7.77
C ASP A 243 -6.12 -12.52 -7.55
N PRO A 244 -5.52 -12.87 -6.39
CA PRO A 244 -5.13 -14.23 -6.11
C PRO A 244 -6.31 -15.20 -6.02
N SER A 245 -7.45 -14.77 -5.51
CA SER A 245 -8.68 -15.58 -5.49
C SER A 245 -9.17 -15.91 -6.90
N ALA A 246 -9.00 -14.99 -7.85
CA ALA A 246 -9.24 -15.24 -9.27
C ALA A 246 -8.02 -15.80 -10.03
N ARG A 247 -6.88 -15.99 -9.34
CA ARG A 247 -5.62 -16.52 -9.87
C ARG A 247 -5.00 -15.70 -11.00
N ILE A 248 -5.12 -14.38 -10.91
CA ILE A 248 -4.66 -13.44 -11.93
C ILE A 248 -3.34 -12.79 -11.49
N LEU A 249 -2.32 -12.92 -12.35
CA LEU A 249 -1.02 -12.27 -12.21
C LEU A 249 -0.70 -11.48 -13.47
N ALA A 250 -0.11 -10.30 -13.32
CA ALA A 250 0.43 -9.52 -14.43
C ALA A 250 1.88 -9.12 -14.16
N ALA A 251 2.65 -8.86 -15.21
CA ALA A 251 3.96 -8.27 -15.12
C ALA A 251 4.14 -7.23 -16.24
N PHE A 252 4.95 -6.22 -15.96
CA PHE A 252 5.40 -5.26 -16.97
C PHE A 252 6.80 -5.63 -17.43
N VAL A 253 6.96 -5.78 -18.73
CA VAL A 253 8.23 -6.07 -19.37
C VAL A 253 8.58 -4.87 -20.24
N TYR A 254 9.74 -4.28 -20.05
CA TYR A 254 10.22 -3.18 -20.88
C TYR A 254 10.68 -3.72 -22.23
N ASN A 255 10.20 -3.13 -23.31
CA ASN A 255 10.64 -3.43 -24.67
C ASN A 255 11.58 -2.32 -25.14
N LEU A 256 12.86 -2.64 -25.30
CA LEU A 256 13.91 -1.69 -25.66
C LEU A 256 13.80 -1.19 -27.11
N ASP A 257 13.48 -2.07 -28.05
CA ASP A 257 13.33 -1.70 -29.47
C ASP A 257 12.30 -0.59 -29.71
N THR A 258 11.27 -0.54 -28.87
CA THR A 258 10.16 0.41 -29.00
C THR A 258 10.04 1.39 -27.85
N GLU A 259 10.85 1.24 -26.81
CA GLU A 259 10.77 1.99 -25.54
C GLU A 259 9.36 1.97 -24.91
N THR A 260 8.67 0.82 -25.05
CA THR A 260 7.27 0.67 -24.57
C THR A 260 7.10 -0.43 -23.53
N ILE A 261 5.99 -0.36 -22.81
CA ILE A 261 5.58 -1.40 -21.87
C ILE A 261 4.92 -2.56 -22.62
N CYS A 262 5.44 -3.76 -22.40
CA CYS A 262 4.74 -5.00 -22.69
C CYS A 262 3.96 -5.46 -21.45
N LEU A 263 2.67 -5.76 -21.64
CA LEU A 263 1.83 -6.35 -20.61
C LEU A 263 1.87 -7.87 -20.75
N TYR A 264 2.50 -8.52 -19.77
CA TYR A 264 2.43 -9.96 -19.57
C TYR A 264 1.30 -10.26 -18.58
N LEU A 265 0.37 -11.14 -18.93
CA LEU A 265 -0.78 -11.51 -18.11
C LEU A 265 -0.91 -13.03 -18.06
N ILE A 266 -0.98 -13.58 -16.86
CA ILE A 266 -1.46 -14.93 -16.59
C ILE A 266 -2.89 -14.78 -16.07
N PRO A 267 -3.92 -15.06 -16.90
CA PRO A 267 -5.31 -14.85 -16.52
C PRO A 267 -5.85 -15.91 -15.54
N ASP A 268 -5.12 -17.02 -15.40
CA ASP A 268 -5.41 -18.12 -14.49
C ASP A 268 -4.16 -18.98 -14.35
N TRP A 269 -3.39 -18.84 -13.26
CA TRP A 269 -2.10 -19.53 -13.11
C TRP A 269 -2.18 -21.05 -12.91
N GLU A 270 -3.38 -21.62 -12.74
CA GLU A 270 -3.53 -23.09 -12.84
C GLU A 270 -3.51 -23.57 -14.30
N LYS A 271 -3.77 -22.67 -15.23
CA LYS A 271 -3.69 -22.95 -16.67
C LYS A 271 -2.32 -22.55 -17.17
N ARG A 272 -1.79 -23.36 -18.08
CA ARG A 272 -0.55 -23.07 -18.80
C ARG A 272 -0.83 -22.12 -19.96
N GLU A 273 -1.40 -20.96 -19.65
CA GLU A 273 -1.85 -19.97 -20.62
C GLU A 273 -1.38 -18.59 -20.20
N TYR A 274 -0.92 -17.81 -21.17
CA TYR A 274 -0.48 -16.44 -20.94
C TYR A 274 -0.90 -15.52 -22.09
N VAL A 275 -0.82 -14.23 -21.86
CA VAL A 275 -0.96 -13.17 -22.85
C VAL A 275 0.25 -12.27 -22.72
N LEU A 276 0.98 -12.04 -23.81
CA LEU A 276 2.03 -11.04 -23.87
C LEU A 276 1.71 -10.10 -25.03
N ILE A 277 1.43 -8.84 -24.73
CA ILE A 277 1.13 -7.81 -25.73
C ILE A 277 2.05 -6.61 -25.57
N ASN A 278 2.39 -5.96 -26.67
CA ASN A 278 2.99 -4.62 -26.64
C ASN A 278 1.86 -3.60 -26.52
N THR A 279 1.85 -2.81 -25.44
CA THR A 279 0.78 -1.84 -25.17
C THR A 279 0.85 -0.58 -26.04
N GLY A 280 2.03 -0.30 -26.60
CA GLY A 280 2.34 0.95 -27.27
C GLY A 280 2.50 2.15 -26.32
N ILE A 281 2.43 1.95 -25.00
CA ILE A 281 2.60 3.00 -23.99
C ILE A 281 4.10 3.20 -23.76
N ALA A 282 4.58 4.43 -23.96
CA ALA A 282 5.97 4.78 -23.68
C ALA A 282 6.30 4.58 -22.19
N CYS A 283 7.49 4.11 -21.88
CA CYS A 283 7.93 3.81 -20.52
C CYS A 283 9.09 4.73 -20.06
N PRO A 284 8.87 6.05 -19.93
CA PRO A 284 9.93 6.94 -19.43
C PRO A 284 10.34 6.55 -18.00
N PRO A 285 11.65 6.63 -17.66
CA PRO A 285 12.16 6.25 -16.35
C PRO A 285 11.67 7.15 -15.21
N SER A 286 11.15 8.34 -15.53
CA SER A 286 10.57 9.27 -14.56
C SER A 286 9.15 8.94 -14.12
N SER A 287 8.50 7.97 -14.77
CA SER A 287 7.11 7.58 -14.47
C SER A 287 7.04 6.40 -13.53
N ASN A 288 6.02 6.43 -12.66
CA ASN A 288 5.76 5.36 -11.72
C ASN A 288 4.60 4.49 -12.20
N TRP A 289 4.81 3.17 -12.19
CA TRP A 289 3.91 2.21 -12.84
C TRP A 289 3.30 1.25 -11.83
N SER A 290 1.99 1.04 -11.93
CA SER A 290 1.24 0.07 -11.13
C SER A 290 0.18 -0.62 -11.98
N CYS A 291 -0.19 -1.85 -11.63
CA CYS A 291 -1.19 -2.62 -12.37
C CYS A 291 -2.31 -3.12 -11.46
N ILE A 292 -3.56 -2.75 -11.74
CA ILE A 292 -4.73 -3.02 -10.91
C ILE A 292 -5.77 -3.81 -11.69
N ILE A 293 -6.65 -4.53 -11.00
CA ILE A 293 -7.82 -5.17 -11.60
C ILE A 293 -9.09 -4.48 -11.11
N ASP A 294 -9.93 -4.04 -12.04
CA ASP A 294 -11.22 -3.44 -11.72
C ASP A 294 -12.29 -3.86 -12.71
N GLY A 295 -13.44 -4.31 -12.22
CA GLY A 295 -14.57 -4.70 -13.09
C GLY A 295 -14.28 -5.80 -14.13
N GLY A 296 -13.14 -6.51 -14.04
CA GLY A 296 -12.67 -7.44 -15.07
C GLY A 296 -11.75 -6.82 -16.12
N ASP A 297 -11.30 -5.59 -15.91
CA ASP A 297 -10.30 -4.88 -16.70
C ASP A 297 -8.96 -4.86 -15.97
N VAL A 298 -7.88 -5.10 -16.71
CA VAL A 298 -6.51 -4.80 -16.28
C VAL A 298 -6.29 -3.30 -16.50
N VAL A 299 -5.94 -2.60 -15.44
CA VAL A 299 -5.72 -1.15 -15.44
C VAL A 299 -4.24 -0.88 -15.19
N ILE A 300 -3.55 -0.40 -16.21
CA ILE A 300 -2.20 0.14 -16.07
C ILE A 300 -2.33 1.57 -15.55
N HIS A 301 -1.82 1.83 -14.36
CA HIS A 301 -1.80 3.14 -13.72
C HIS A 301 -0.39 3.71 -13.81
N CYS A 302 -0.30 4.91 -14.38
CA CYS A 302 0.93 5.67 -14.55
C CYS A 302 0.81 6.98 -13.76
N GLU A 303 1.83 7.32 -12.99
CA GLU A 303 1.98 8.64 -12.39
C GLU A 303 3.21 9.34 -12.94
N GLU A 304 2.97 10.49 -13.58
CA GLU A 304 3.96 11.47 -14.01
C GLU A 304 4.00 12.62 -12.99
N SER A 305 4.96 13.54 -13.10
CA SER A 305 5.13 14.63 -12.10
C SER A 305 3.88 15.49 -11.84
N ALA A 306 2.97 15.65 -12.82
CA ALA A 306 1.83 16.56 -12.72
C ALA A 306 0.46 15.89 -12.87
N ARG A 307 0.41 14.58 -13.18
CA ARG A 307 -0.84 13.89 -13.52
C ARG A 307 -0.76 12.38 -13.29
N ALA A 308 -1.92 11.79 -13.10
CA ALA A 308 -2.14 10.35 -13.13
C ALA A 308 -2.91 9.94 -14.39
N ILE A 309 -2.50 8.85 -15.01
CA ILE A 309 -3.10 8.28 -16.23
C ILE A 309 -3.42 6.81 -16.00
N GLN A 310 -4.62 6.37 -16.40
CA GLN A 310 -5.06 4.99 -16.32
C GLN A 310 -5.45 4.45 -17.70
N TYR A 311 -4.83 3.34 -18.09
CA TYR A 311 -5.05 2.65 -19.36
C TYR A 311 -5.77 1.33 -19.13
N PHE A 312 -6.90 1.12 -19.79
CA PHE A 312 -7.79 -0.01 -19.53
C PHE A 312 -7.71 -1.08 -20.62
N TYR A 313 -7.52 -2.32 -20.18
CA TYR A 313 -7.45 -3.51 -21.01
C TYR A 313 -8.42 -4.58 -20.48
N PRO A 314 -9.62 -4.72 -21.08
CA PRO A 314 -10.56 -5.75 -20.65
C PRO A 314 -9.95 -7.16 -20.72
N VAL A 315 -10.05 -7.94 -19.65
CA VAL A 315 -9.51 -9.32 -19.62
C VAL A 315 -10.14 -10.17 -20.73
N ARG A 316 -11.40 -9.91 -21.06
CA ARG A 316 -12.09 -10.59 -22.18
C ARG A 316 -11.42 -10.32 -23.53
N LEU A 317 -10.92 -9.11 -23.75
CA LEU A 317 -10.17 -8.75 -24.94
C LEU A 317 -8.77 -9.39 -24.91
N LEU A 318 -8.07 -9.31 -23.78
CA LEU A 318 -6.74 -9.92 -23.65
C LEU A 318 -6.77 -11.43 -23.93
N LYS A 319 -7.84 -12.12 -23.53
CA LYS A 319 -8.04 -13.55 -23.82
C LYS A 319 -8.12 -13.89 -25.32
N SER A 320 -8.40 -12.96 -26.23
CA SER A 320 -8.33 -13.25 -27.67
C SER A 320 -6.89 -13.36 -28.20
N TYR A 321 -5.90 -12.95 -27.40
CA TYR A 321 -4.46 -13.00 -27.70
C TYR A 321 -3.73 -14.07 -26.87
N MET A 322 -4.49 -14.99 -26.27
CA MET A 322 -3.96 -16.03 -25.39
C MET A 322 -3.07 -17.03 -26.14
N GLN A 323 -1.94 -17.36 -25.53
CA GLN A 323 -0.97 -18.33 -26.01
C GLN A 323 -0.78 -19.43 -24.96
N GLN A 324 -0.36 -20.62 -25.41
CA GLN A 324 -0.03 -21.73 -24.52
C GLN A 324 1.40 -21.60 -24.02
N MET A 325 1.62 -21.80 -22.72
CA MET A 325 2.95 -21.88 -22.14
C MET A 325 3.59 -23.21 -22.52
N SER A 326 4.84 -23.15 -22.99
CA SER A 326 5.63 -24.35 -23.23
C SER A 326 5.88 -25.09 -21.92
N SER A 327 6.00 -26.42 -21.98
CA SER A 327 6.52 -27.22 -20.86
C SER A 327 8.04 -27.10 -20.71
N ASP A 328 8.72 -26.61 -21.74
CA ASP A 328 10.15 -26.39 -21.76
C ASP A 328 10.46 -24.95 -21.31
N ALA A 329 11.18 -24.82 -20.20
CA ALA A 329 11.55 -23.54 -19.59
C ALA A 329 12.46 -22.67 -20.49
N THR A 330 13.03 -23.26 -21.55
CA THR A 330 13.87 -22.55 -22.52
C THR A 330 13.07 -21.82 -23.60
N VAL A 331 11.77 -22.10 -23.72
CA VAL A 331 10.94 -21.46 -24.76
C VAL A 331 10.46 -20.10 -24.28
N ILE A 332 10.95 -19.08 -24.99
CA ILE A 332 10.71 -17.67 -24.69
C ILE A 332 9.26 -17.30 -25.06
N PRO A 333 8.51 -16.64 -24.15
CA PRO A 333 7.19 -16.10 -24.49
C PRO A 333 7.30 -15.04 -25.60
N ALA A 334 6.56 -15.23 -26.68
CA ALA A 334 6.54 -14.29 -27.80
C ALA A 334 5.45 -13.21 -27.61
N VAL A 335 5.71 -11.98 -28.06
CA VAL A 335 4.68 -10.94 -28.14
C VAL A 335 3.63 -11.35 -29.17
N SER A 336 2.38 -11.50 -28.71
CA SER A 336 1.26 -11.95 -29.52
C SER A 336 0.73 -10.87 -30.48
N ALA A 337 0.67 -9.62 -30.03
CA ALA A 337 0.19 -8.48 -30.81
C ALA A 337 0.59 -7.14 -30.16
N ARG A 338 0.46 -6.06 -30.94
CA ARG A 338 0.40 -4.69 -30.42
C ARG A 338 -1.06 -4.31 -30.18
N LEU A 339 -1.38 -3.85 -28.98
CA LEU A 339 -2.76 -3.53 -28.59
C LEU A 339 -2.81 -2.20 -27.82
N SER A 340 -3.55 -1.25 -28.38
CA SER A 340 -3.86 0.02 -27.71
C SER A 340 -4.92 -0.17 -26.62
N PRO A 341 -4.89 0.67 -25.56
CA PRO A 341 -5.89 0.61 -24.49
C PRO A 341 -7.29 0.94 -25.03
N VAL A 342 -8.31 0.27 -24.50
CA VAL A 342 -9.71 0.49 -24.91
C VAL A 342 -10.25 1.81 -24.37
N LYS A 343 -9.71 2.25 -23.24
CA LYS A 343 -10.08 3.48 -22.56
C LYS A 343 -8.85 4.05 -21.86
N ILE A 344 -8.73 5.36 -21.88
CA ILE A 344 -7.70 6.13 -21.17
C ILE A 344 -8.42 7.15 -20.29
N LEU A 345 -8.03 7.21 -19.03
CA LEU A 345 -8.47 8.24 -18.09
C LEU A 345 -7.26 9.02 -17.63
N GLU A 346 -7.37 10.35 -17.62
CA GLU A 346 -6.29 11.23 -17.19
C GLU A 346 -6.82 12.25 -16.19
N LYS A 347 -6.00 12.56 -15.19
CA LYS A 347 -6.32 13.59 -14.21
C LYS A 347 -5.07 14.26 -13.67
N GLN A 348 -5.14 15.59 -13.56
CA GLN A 348 -4.05 16.39 -13.00
C GLN A 348 -4.05 16.34 -11.47
N PHE A 349 -2.86 16.41 -10.89
CA PHE A 349 -2.72 16.62 -9.45
C PHE A 349 -3.10 18.06 -9.09
N LEU A 350 -3.65 18.22 -7.89
CA LEU A 350 -3.89 19.55 -7.33
C LEU A 350 -2.76 19.86 -6.35
N SER A 351 -2.01 20.92 -6.62
CA SER A 351 -1.08 21.47 -5.63
C SER A 351 -1.86 22.10 -4.47
N PRO A 352 -1.35 22.02 -3.23
CA PRO A 352 -1.94 22.72 -2.12
C PRO A 352 -1.70 24.24 -2.28
N PRO A 353 -2.64 25.08 -1.82
CA PRO A 353 -2.43 26.53 -1.79
C PRO A 353 -1.14 26.85 -1.03
N CYS A 354 -0.28 27.69 -1.61
CA CYS A 354 0.96 28.13 -1.00
C CYS A 354 0.67 28.91 0.30
N LEU A 355 0.70 28.24 1.45
CA LEU A 355 0.53 28.84 2.78
C LEU A 355 1.89 29.22 3.39
N TYR A 356 2.74 29.94 2.67
CA TYR A 356 3.95 30.48 3.30
C TYR A 356 3.58 31.62 4.26
N ARG A 357 3.68 31.32 5.55
CA ARG A 357 3.73 32.33 6.62
C ARG A 357 5.10 33.01 6.51
N VAL A 358 5.17 34.14 5.82
CA VAL A 358 6.33 35.02 5.89
C VAL A 358 6.51 35.42 7.36
N SER A 359 7.61 35.01 7.97
CA SER A 359 8.02 35.52 9.29
C SER A 359 8.10 37.06 9.21
N PRO A 360 7.42 37.82 10.08
CA PRO A 360 7.43 39.28 10.04
C PRO A 360 8.74 39.79 10.64
N ALA A 361 9.84 39.62 9.92
CA ALA A 361 11.15 40.09 10.35
C ALA A 361 12.00 40.58 9.18
N SER A 362 11.39 41.15 8.14
CA SER A 362 12.06 42.00 7.13
C SER A 362 11.05 42.44 6.06
N ALA A 363 10.20 43.42 6.40
CA ALA A 363 9.37 44.09 5.41
C ALA A 363 9.41 45.60 5.68
N LEU A 364 10.45 46.24 5.18
CA LEU A 364 10.37 47.63 4.74
C LEU A 364 10.56 47.61 3.22
N GLU A 365 9.49 48.03 2.56
CA GLU A 365 9.44 48.61 1.21
C GLU A 365 9.95 47.73 0.05
N GLU A 366 9.00 47.14 -0.69
CA GLU A 366 8.75 47.57 -2.07
C GLU A 366 7.43 47.01 -2.60
N THR A 367 6.79 47.82 -3.43
CA THR A 367 5.45 47.60 -3.98
C THR A 367 5.58 46.71 -5.20
N GLN A 368 5.17 45.44 -5.11
CA GLN A 368 5.14 44.54 -6.26
C GLN A 368 3.82 43.75 -6.29
N GLU A 369 3.26 43.65 -7.49
CA GLU A 369 1.98 43.07 -7.82
C GLU A 369 1.79 41.68 -7.18
N ARG A 370 0.74 41.52 -6.37
CA ARG A 370 0.30 40.23 -5.85
C ARG A 370 -0.31 39.42 -6.99
N VAL A 371 0.54 38.71 -7.73
CA VAL A 371 0.14 37.47 -8.38
C VAL A 371 0.19 36.41 -7.29
N GLU A 372 -0.96 36.10 -6.66
CA GLU A 372 -1.13 34.87 -5.88
C GLU A 372 -1.10 33.70 -6.87
N GLU A 373 0.07 33.36 -7.37
CA GLU A 373 0.26 32.13 -8.13
C GLU A 373 0.32 30.98 -7.13
N ASP A 374 -0.64 30.08 -7.30
CA ASP A 374 -0.79 28.77 -6.65
C ASP A 374 0.39 27.86 -7.05
N SER A 375 1.61 28.29 -6.72
CA SER A 375 2.84 27.63 -7.15
C SER A 375 3.15 26.49 -6.20
N ASP A 376 3.24 25.28 -6.75
CA ASP A 376 3.77 24.10 -6.07
C ASP A 376 5.03 24.46 -5.26
N PRO A 377 5.05 24.23 -3.93
CA PRO A 377 6.23 24.52 -3.10
C PRO A 377 7.47 23.70 -3.51
N TYR A 378 7.29 22.58 -4.23
CA TYR A 378 8.34 21.68 -4.66
C TYR A 378 8.22 21.39 -6.17
N PRO A 379 8.49 22.39 -7.03
CA PRO A 379 8.26 22.26 -8.46
C PRO A 379 9.18 21.20 -9.08
N ALA A 380 8.62 20.42 -10.01
CA ALA A 380 9.29 19.30 -10.68
C ALA A 380 10.62 19.66 -11.38
N ALA A 381 10.82 20.94 -11.72
CA ALA A 381 12.07 21.43 -12.31
C ALA A 381 13.27 21.35 -11.34
N HIS A 382 13.00 21.36 -10.03
CA HIS A 382 14.02 21.32 -8.98
C HIS A 382 13.92 20.07 -8.12
N TRP A 383 12.73 19.48 -8.02
CA TRP A 383 12.44 18.31 -7.20
C TRP A 383 12.02 17.15 -8.11
N TYR A 384 12.87 16.14 -8.24
CA TYR A 384 12.59 14.97 -9.07
C TYR A 384 12.11 13.80 -8.18
N PRO A 385 11.25 12.90 -8.68
CA PRO A 385 10.87 11.71 -7.94
C PRO A 385 12.06 10.76 -7.81
N GLU A 386 12.53 10.56 -6.57
CA GLU A 386 13.53 9.55 -6.20
C GLU A 386 12.92 8.16 -6.23
N SER A 387 11.77 8.03 -5.57
CA SER A 387 10.98 6.80 -5.51
C SER A 387 9.50 7.13 -5.36
N ALA A 388 8.64 6.24 -5.83
CA ALA A 388 7.23 6.27 -5.49
C ALA A 388 6.75 4.91 -5.00
N HIS A 389 5.93 4.97 -3.96
CA HIS A 389 5.42 3.80 -3.29
C HIS A 389 3.91 3.80 -3.43
N PHE A 390 3.44 2.90 -4.28
CA PHE A 390 2.03 2.70 -4.54
C PHE A 390 1.46 1.73 -3.50
N VAL A 391 0.55 2.21 -2.66
CA VAL A 391 -0.07 1.45 -1.58
C VAL A 391 -1.56 1.33 -1.87
N ARG A 392 -2.04 0.09 -2.03
CA ARG A 392 -3.50 -0.14 -2.13
C ARG A 392 -4.03 -0.39 -0.74
N GLN A 393 -5.28 -0.02 -0.55
CA GLN A 393 -6.07 -0.55 0.52
C GLN A 393 -6.31 -2.05 0.28
N TRP A 394 -5.38 -2.87 0.73
CA TRP A 394 -5.56 -4.30 0.87
C TRP A 394 -5.88 -4.59 2.32
N TRP A 395 -7.13 -4.95 2.55
CA TRP A 395 -7.55 -5.76 3.69
C TRP A 395 -8.14 -5.07 4.94
N PRO A 396 -9.22 -5.66 5.51
CA PRO A 396 -10.18 -6.54 4.83
C PRO A 396 -10.96 -5.76 3.77
N THR A 397 -11.14 -6.36 2.60
CA THR A 397 -12.06 -5.88 1.56
C THR A 397 -13.49 -6.12 2.03
N VAL A 398 -14.02 -5.19 2.82
CA VAL A 398 -15.40 -5.28 3.29
C VAL A 398 -16.33 -4.77 2.18
N PRO A 399 -17.40 -5.50 1.83
CA PRO A 399 -18.40 -5.02 0.89
C PRO A 399 -18.92 -3.64 1.27
N GLY A 400 -18.98 -2.72 0.31
CA GLY A 400 -19.41 -1.34 0.52
C GLY A 400 -18.31 -0.36 0.94
N ILE A 401 -17.08 -0.82 1.17
CA ILE A 401 -15.93 0.08 1.35
C ILE A 401 -15.35 0.47 -0.01
N PRO A 402 -15.15 1.77 -0.29
CA PRO A 402 -14.53 2.21 -1.53
C PRO A 402 -13.15 1.62 -1.73
N ARG A 403 -12.83 1.19 -2.95
CA ARG A 403 -11.46 0.79 -3.32
C ARG A 403 -10.61 2.03 -3.50
N MET A 404 -9.83 2.36 -2.47
CA MET A 404 -8.90 3.48 -2.52
C MET A 404 -7.46 2.99 -2.58
N SER A 405 -6.63 3.76 -3.27
CA SER A 405 -5.19 3.65 -3.26
C SER A 405 -4.58 4.99 -2.87
N CYS A 406 -3.33 4.97 -2.47
CA CYS A 406 -2.52 6.17 -2.35
C CYS A 406 -1.14 5.94 -2.95
N THR A 407 -0.52 7.03 -3.36
CA THR A 407 0.88 7.02 -3.74
C THR A 407 1.62 7.98 -2.83
N VAL A 408 2.71 7.50 -2.25
CA VAL A 408 3.66 8.32 -1.51
C VAL A 408 4.91 8.46 -2.37
N VAL A 409 5.27 9.69 -2.70
CA VAL A 409 6.43 10.02 -3.54
C VAL A 409 7.51 10.62 -2.66
N LEU A 410 8.71 10.06 -2.72
CA LEU A 410 9.92 10.67 -2.19
C LEU A 410 10.52 11.54 -3.29
N LEU A 411 10.47 12.85 -3.11
CA LEU A 411 11.09 13.81 -4.03
C LEU A 411 12.49 14.12 -3.52
N ALA A 412 13.45 14.21 -4.42
CA ALA A 412 14.84 14.57 -4.14
C ALA A 412 15.23 15.88 -4.84
N HIS A 413 16.11 16.64 -4.19
CA HIS A 413 16.74 17.84 -4.71
C HIS A 413 18.22 17.83 -4.35
N HIS A 414 19.07 17.87 -5.38
CA HIS A 414 20.51 17.93 -5.19
C HIS A 414 20.97 19.38 -4.97
N GLU A 415 21.48 19.68 -3.78
CA GLU A 415 22.00 21.01 -3.47
C GLU A 415 23.47 21.12 -3.87
N VAL A 416 23.74 21.90 -4.92
CA VAL A 416 25.08 22.02 -5.54
C VAL A 416 26.13 22.54 -4.55
N ASP A 417 25.77 23.47 -3.66
CA ASP A 417 26.71 24.11 -2.75
C ASP A 417 27.20 23.17 -1.63
N THR A 418 26.31 22.32 -1.11
CA THR A 418 26.61 21.38 -0.02
C THR A 418 26.96 19.99 -0.51
N GLN A 419 26.76 19.72 -1.81
CA GLN A 419 26.86 18.38 -2.42
C GLN A 419 26.03 17.35 -1.63
N CYS A 420 24.86 17.78 -1.15
CA CYS A 420 23.96 16.97 -0.33
C CYS A 420 22.58 16.92 -0.97
N ASP A 421 21.99 15.73 -0.98
CA ASP A 421 20.61 15.57 -1.39
C ASP A 421 19.65 15.91 -0.23
N LYS A 422 18.64 16.70 -0.57
CA LYS A 422 17.48 16.99 0.29
C LYS A 422 16.27 16.25 -0.24
N TYR A 423 15.42 15.83 0.67
CA TYR A 423 14.26 15.01 0.36
C TYR A 423 12.99 15.61 0.95
N VAL A 424 11.86 15.39 0.28
CA VAL A 424 10.52 15.69 0.80
C VAL A 424 9.56 14.59 0.42
N LEU A 425 8.63 14.25 1.31
CA LEU A 425 7.57 13.29 1.02
C LEU A 425 6.30 14.02 0.58
N ALA A 426 5.67 13.52 -0.47
CA ALA A 426 4.34 13.92 -0.90
C ALA A 426 3.41 12.71 -0.92
N GLN A 427 2.13 12.90 -0.58
CA GLN A 427 1.11 11.87 -0.71
C GLN A 427 -0.14 12.42 -1.38
N HIS A 428 -0.78 11.61 -2.22
CA HIS A 428 -2.16 11.81 -2.68
C HIS A 428 -2.94 10.48 -2.60
N TYR A 429 -4.26 10.59 -2.73
CA TYR A 429 -5.18 9.46 -2.72
C TYR A 429 -5.94 9.39 -4.04
N PHE A 430 -6.49 8.23 -4.38
CA PHE A 430 -7.41 8.12 -5.51
C PHE A 430 -8.26 6.86 -5.40
N ARG A 431 -9.38 6.88 -6.11
CA ARG A 431 -10.21 5.70 -6.32
C ARG A 431 -9.68 4.89 -7.49
N VAL A 432 -9.96 3.59 -7.44
CA VAL A 432 -9.76 2.71 -8.58
C VAL A 432 -11.13 2.31 -9.13
N PRO A 433 -11.50 2.73 -10.36
CA PRO A 433 -10.77 3.63 -11.25
C PRO A 433 -10.93 5.10 -10.83
N ILE A 434 -10.09 5.99 -11.36
CA ILE A 434 -10.23 7.44 -11.17
C ILE A 434 -11.54 7.87 -11.84
N ARG A 435 -12.50 8.38 -11.07
CA ARG A 435 -13.79 8.89 -11.55
C ARG A 435 -13.67 10.36 -11.99
N GLY A 436 -14.58 10.79 -12.85
CA GLY A 436 -14.66 12.17 -13.33
C GLY A 436 -13.52 12.61 -14.25
N ALA A 437 -12.61 11.70 -14.64
CA ALA A 437 -11.63 11.95 -15.67
C ALA A 437 -12.33 12.09 -17.05
N GLN A 438 -12.01 13.15 -17.78
CA GLN A 438 -12.46 13.32 -19.16
C GLN A 438 -11.84 12.19 -20.00
N PRO A 439 -12.64 11.43 -20.78
CA PRO A 439 -12.07 10.57 -21.80
C PRO A 439 -11.27 11.47 -22.75
N THR A 440 -9.98 11.22 -22.91
CA THR A 440 -9.23 11.89 -23.97
C THR A 440 -9.67 11.29 -25.30
N ASP A 441 -10.10 12.14 -26.24
CA ASP A 441 -10.46 11.74 -27.61
C ASP A 441 -9.18 11.36 -28.38
N GLY A 442 -8.59 10.21 -28.00
CA GLY A 442 -7.43 9.61 -28.62
C GLY A 442 -7.82 8.42 -29.49
N THR A 443 -8.43 8.68 -30.64
CA THR A 443 -8.53 7.77 -31.80
C THR A 443 -9.09 6.36 -31.53
N VAL A 444 -10.41 6.20 -31.54
CA VAL A 444 -11.05 4.95 -31.98
C VAL A 444 -11.47 5.11 -33.43
N GLN A 445 -10.54 4.89 -34.36
CA GLN A 445 -10.93 4.53 -35.71
C GLN A 445 -11.59 3.16 -35.66
N ASN A 446 -12.89 3.16 -35.96
CA ASN A 446 -13.72 1.98 -36.20
C ASN A 446 -12.97 0.92 -37.02
N HIS A 447 -12.71 -0.25 -36.42
CA HIS A 447 -12.53 -1.48 -37.19
C HIS A 447 -13.82 -2.31 -37.14
N ALA A 448 -14.59 -2.10 -38.22
CA ALA A 448 -15.39 -3.07 -38.96
C ALA A 448 -16.02 -4.24 -38.19
N LEU A 449 -17.32 -4.09 -37.89
CA LEU A 449 -18.25 -5.21 -37.78
C LEU A 449 -18.25 -5.98 -39.11
N LEU A 450 -17.94 -7.27 -39.03
CA LEU A 450 -18.31 -8.26 -40.02
C LEU A 450 -19.83 -8.22 -40.21
N ARG A 451 -20.28 -7.52 -41.26
CA ARG A 451 -21.59 -7.74 -41.86
C ARG A 451 -21.57 -9.14 -42.48
N ARG A 452 -22.36 -10.04 -41.91
CA ARG A 452 -23.06 -11.05 -42.70
C ARG A 452 -24.54 -10.87 -42.46
N ASP A 453 -25.20 -10.38 -43.51
CA ASP A 453 -26.62 -10.55 -43.72
C ASP A 453 -26.97 -12.03 -43.64
N ASP A 454 -28.00 -12.36 -42.88
CA ASP A 454 -29.09 -13.17 -43.42
C ASP A 454 -30.38 -12.94 -42.63
N SER A 455 -31.43 -12.74 -43.41
CA SER A 455 -32.75 -12.26 -43.03
C SER A 455 -33.77 -13.37 -42.80
N VAL A 456 -34.84 -13.03 -42.06
CA VAL A 456 -36.18 -13.68 -41.98
C VAL A 456 -36.19 -14.98 -41.14
N ILE A 457 -36.92 -15.10 -40.02
CA ILE A 457 -38.39 -15.24 -39.87
C ILE A 457 -38.81 -14.94 -38.41
N ARG A 458 -39.86 -14.12 -38.22
CA ARG A 458 -40.76 -14.08 -37.03
C ARG A 458 -42.00 -14.94 -37.36
N PRO A 459 -42.69 -15.63 -36.42
CA PRO A 459 -43.41 -15.02 -35.27
C PRO A 459 -43.37 -15.95 -34.01
N ALA A 460 -44.05 -15.80 -32.87
CA ALA A 460 -45.22 -15.05 -32.41
C ALA A 460 -45.17 -14.90 -30.87
N ALA A 461 -46.07 -14.07 -30.34
CA ALA A 461 -46.21 -13.63 -28.95
C ALA A 461 -46.33 -14.74 -27.89
N THR A 462 -45.79 -14.49 -26.69
CA THR A 462 -46.39 -14.97 -25.44
C THR A 462 -46.15 -13.97 -24.30
N LEU A 463 -47.23 -13.79 -23.55
CA LEU A 463 -47.57 -12.85 -22.49
C LEU A 463 -46.48 -12.53 -21.45
N ALA A 464 -46.41 -11.23 -21.14
CA ALA A 464 -45.69 -10.63 -20.04
C ALA A 464 -46.29 -11.02 -18.67
N LEU A 465 -45.42 -11.39 -17.73
CA LEU A 465 -45.69 -11.25 -16.30
C LEU A 465 -44.96 -10.00 -15.80
N ALA A 466 -45.71 -9.11 -15.16
CA ALA A 466 -45.23 -7.84 -14.65
C ALA A 466 -44.29 -8.04 -13.45
N THR A 467 -43.05 -7.55 -13.60
CA THR A 467 -42.11 -7.28 -12.50
C THR A 467 -42.51 -5.95 -11.85
N PRO A 468 -42.54 -5.83 -10.50
CA PRO A 468 -42.84 -4.55 -9.86
C PRO A 468 -41.73 -3.53 -10.16
N PRO A 469 -42.06 -2.22 -10.21
CA PRO A 469 -41.11 -1.18 -10.55
C PRO A 469 -40.03 -1.11 -9.48
N ALA A 470 -38.78 -1.27 -9.91
CA ALA A 470 -37.62 -0.93 -9.10
C ALA A 470 -37.77 0.54 -8.66
N THR A 471 -37.78 0.74 -7.35
CA THR A 471 -37.65 2.04 -6.71
C THR A 471 -36.42 2.74 -7.30
N PRO A 472 -36.52 4.03 -7.68
CA PRO A 472 -35.37 4.76 -8.21
C PRO A 472 -34.29 4.79 -7.12
N THR A 473 -33.21 4.05 -7.35
CA THR A 473 -31.94 4.27 -6.66
C THR A 473 -31.58 5.73 -6.89
N THR A 474 -31.61 6.50 -5.80
CA THR A 474 -30.97 7.82 -5.68
C THR A 474 -29.68 7.81 -6.49
N SER A 475 -29.61 8.69 -7.48
CA SER A 475 -28.40 9.00 -8.23
C SER A 475 -27.26 9.18 -7.23
N GLU A 476 -26.23 8.33 -7.30
CA GLU A 476 -24.93 8.61 -6.70
C GLU A 476 -24.57 10.03 -7.14
N ALA A 477 -24.59 10.98 -6.21
CA ALA A 477 -24.14 12.32 -6.49
C ALA A 477 -22.66 12.22 -6.87
N ASP A 478 -22.32 12.62 -8.10
CA ASP A 478 -20.96 12.58 -8.61
C ASP A 478 -20.02 13.34 -7.67
N ILE A 479 -19.18 12.55 -7.00
CA ILE A 479 -18.12 13.03 -6.13
C ILE A 479 -16.98 13.53 -7.01
N PRO A 480 -16.48 14.77 -6.83
CA PRO A 480 -15.28 15.20 -7.52
C PRO A 480 -14.08 14.49 -6.89
N ASP A 481 -13.55 13.48 -7.58
CA ASP A 481 -12.28 12.81 -7.26
C ASP A 481 -11.08 13.79 -7.22
N ASP A 482 -11.30 15.05 -7.57
CA ASP A 482 -10.32 16.15 -7.57
C ASP A 482 -9.70 16.34 -6.19
N GLU A 483 -10.48 16.23 -5.11
CA GLU A 483 -9.97 16.41 -3.75
C GLU A 483 -9.05 15.26 -3.30
N LEU A 484 -9.22 14.06 -3.85
CA LEU A 484 -8.35 12.91 -3.50
C LEU A 484 -6.95 13.08 -4.10
N LEU A 485 -6.86 13.60 -5.33
CA LEU A 485 -5.62 13.85 -6.07
C LEU A 485 -4.88 15.13 -5.63
N ARG A 486 -5.29 15.73 -4.51
CA ARG A 486 -4.54 16.83 -3.90
C ARG A 486 -3.28 16.29 -3.26
N LEU A 487 -2.14 16.83 -3.67
CA LEU A 487 -0.84 16.51 -3.07
C LEU A 487 -0.76 17.14 -1.68
N THR A 488 -0.35 16.34 -0.72
CA THR A 488 -0.02 16.79 0.62
C THR A 488 1.45 16.53 0.88
N TYR A 489 2.21 17.60 1.13
CA TYR A 489 3.65 17.51 1.39
C TYR A 489 3.96 17.51 2.88
N VAL A 490 5.07 16.87 3.22
CA VAL A 490 5.80 17.18 4.46
C VAL A 490 6.37 18.60 4.35
N THR A 491 6.22 19.39 5.42
CA THR A 491 6.51 20.83 5.39
C THR A 491 7.99 21.17 5.19
N ASP A 492 8.89 20.39 5.78
CA ASP A 492 10.32 20.70 5.82
C ASP A 492 11.13 19.62 5.09
N PRO A 493 12.01 20.00 4.14
CA PRO A 493 12.95 19.06 3.55
C PRO A 493 13.90 18.46 4.58
N PHE A 494 14.30 17.21 4.38
CA PHE A 494 15.16 16.46 5.28
C PHE A 494 16.28 15.71 4.55
N ARG A 495 17.26 15.20 5.30
CA ARG A 495 18.37 14.39 4.77
C ARG A 495 18.17 12.94 5.16
N ILE A 496 17.72 12.10 4.23
CA ILE A 496 17.47 10.70 4.51
C ILE A 496 18.78 9.90 4.60
N VAL A 497 18.79 8.85 5.43
CA VAL A 497 19.86 7.86 5.45
C VAL A 497 19.65 6.92 4.27
N CYS A 498 20.66 6.76 3.43
CA CYS A 498 20.66 5.77 2.35
C CYS A 498 21.66 4.66 2.65
N ILE A 499 21.37 3.45 2.18
CA ILE A 499 22.22 2.27 2.30
C ILE A 499 22.69 1.88 0.91
N PRO A 500 23.98 1.54 0.71
CA PRO A 500 24.41 0.96 -0.55
C PRO A 500 23.61 -0.32 -0.81
N ASP A 501 22.93 -0.42 -1.96
CA ASP A 501 22.44 -1.72 -2.38
C ASP A 501 23.67 -2.57 -2.69
N ALA A 502 23.71 -3.77 -2.10
CA ALA A 502 24.72 -4.75 -2.43
C ALA A 502 24.17 -5.59 -3.59
N SER A 503 24.07 -5.01 -4.79
CA SER A 503 23.84 -5.85 -5.95
C SER A 503 25.18 -6.48 -6.34
N ASP A 504 25.30 -7.79 -6.17
CA ASP A 504 26.50 -8.56 -6.56
C ASP A 504 26.61 -8.74 -8.10
N ILE A 505 25.98 -7.86 -8.89
CA ILE A 505 25.82 -8.03 -10.34
C ILE A 505 26.77 -7.07 -11.08
N GLY A 506 28.05 -7.46 -11.14
CA GLY A 506 29.02 -6.96 -12.11
C GLY A 506 29.97 -5.86 -11.60
N ASP A 507 31.27 -6.05 -11.86
CA ASP A 507 32.39 -5.13 -11.59
C ASP A 507 32.37 -3.85 -12.48
N ASP A 508 31.21 -3.35 -12.90
CA ASP A 508 31.14 -2.08 -13.62
C ASP A 508 30.99 -0.92 -12.62
N ASP A 509 31.83 0.11 -12.77
CA ASP A 509 31.97 1.31 -11.93
C ASP A 509 30.68 2.19 -11.84
N GLU A 510 29.51 1.69 -12.25
CA GLU A 510 28.23 2.35 -12.05
C GLU A 510 27.77 2.11 -10.60
N ALA A 511 28.29 2.96 -9.70
CA ALA A 511 27.99 2.89 -8.28
C ALA A 511 26.48 2.74 -8.04
N ASP A 512 26.08 1.57 -7.52
CA ASP A 512 24.70 1.26 -7.15
C ASP A 512 24.08 2.44 -6.39
N ARG A 513 22.97 2.95 -6.95
CA ARG A 513 22.28 4.10 -6.37
C ARG A 513 21.84 3.72 -4.95
N PRO A 514 22.24 4.48 -3.92
CA PRO A 514 22.01 4.07 -2.55
C PRO A 514 20.52 4.14 -2.22
N ARG A 515 19.99 3.07 -1.64
CA ARG A 515 18.57 2.91 -1.32
C ARG A 515 18.19 3.74 -0.07
N PRO A 516 17.19 4.62 -0.15
CA PRO A 516 16.74 5.39 1.01
C PRO A 516 16.08 4.49 2.06
N LEU A 517 16.39 4.71 3.35
CA LEU A 517 15.72 4.06 4.48
C LEU A 517 14.37 4.72 4.76
N CYS A 518 13.41 4.41 3.91
CA CYS A 518 12.02 4.84 4.00
C CYS A 518 11.09 3.62 3.89
N ALA A 519 10.01 3.63 4.67
CA ALA A 519 8.87 2.76 4.45
C ALA A 519 7.59 3.56 4.53
N VAL A 520 6.61 3.15 3.73
CA VAL A 520 5.31 3.79 3.66
C VAL A 520 4.20 2.78 3.83
N ASP A 521 3.09 3.25 4.37
CA ASP A 521 1.82 2.54 4.43
C ASP A 521 0.70 3.55 4.17
N PHE A 522 -0.56 3.12 4.17
CA PHE A 522 -1.68 3.97 3.75
C PHE A 522 -1.86 5.18 4.68
N GLY A 523 -1.38 6.34 4.23
CA GLY A 523 -1.45 7.58 5.02
C GLY A 523 -0.36 7.73 6.07
N HIS A 524 0.71 6.93 6.00
CA HIS A 524 1.83 6.98 6.94
C HIS A 524 3.17 6.78 6.22
N ALA A 525 4.22 7.42 6.73
CA ALA A 525 5.58 7.13 6.32
C ALA A 525 6.52 7.17 7.53
N VAL A 526 7.54 6.32 7.50
CA VAL A 526 8.62 6.24 8.48
C VAL A 526 9.96 6.25 7.75
N TRP A 527 10.92 7.01 8.23
CA TRP A 527 12.27 7.05 7.66
C TRP A 527 13.32 7.29 8.73
N ILE A 528 14.58 7.10 8.37
CA ILE A 528 15.72 7.50 9.20
C ILE A 528 16.39 8.70 8.53
N GLU A 529 16.59 9.78 9.28
CA GLU A 529 17.24 11.00 8.78
C GLU A 529 18.49 11.37 9.58
N TYR A 530 19.40 12.08 8.93
CA TYR A 530 20.52 12.76 9.56
C TYR A 530 20.08 14.09 10.18
N VAL A 531 20.45 14.31 11.43
CA VAL A 531 20.23 15.55 12.16
C VAL A 531 21.58 16.12 12.59
N VAL A 532 21.79 17.40 12.28
CA VAL A 532 22.97 18.14 12.75
C VAL A 532 22.72 18.54 14.20
N GLU A 533 23.55 18.03 15.12
CA GLU A 533 23.53 18.50 16.51
C GLU A 533 24.54 19.64 16.66
N GLU A 534 24.04 20.80 17.08
CA GLU A 534 24.90 21.92 17.45
C GLU A 534 25.56 21.61 18.79
N ASP A 535 26.81 21.16 18.76
CA ASP A 535 27.61 21.02 19.96
C ASP A 535 27.70 22.37 20.67
N ALA A 536 27.20 22.44 21.91
CA ALA A 536 27.26 23.63 22.77
C ALA A 536 28.70 24.14 23.04
N GLY A 537 29.72 23.40 22.59
CA GLY A 537 31.15 23.71 22.69
C GLY A 537 31.85 24.16 21.40
N GLY A 538 31.14 24.37 20.30
CA GLY A 538 31.64 25.10 19.11
C GLY A 538 32.79 24.45 18.32
N GLY A 539 32.97 23.13 18.37
CA GLY A 539 34.15 22.47 17.78
C GLY A 539 33.90 21.39 16.70
N SER A 540 32.76 20.70 16.69
CA SER A 540 32.48 19.64 15.72
C SER A 540 30.97 19.51 15.48
N GLN A 541 30.53 19.38 14.24
CA GLN A 541 29.15 19.02 13.93
C GLN A 541 29.08 17.49 13.96
N SER A 542 28.44 16.92 14.98
CA SER A 542 28.10 15.50 14.97
C SER A 542 26.78 15.31 14.21
N LEU A 543 26.76 14.33 13.29
CA LEU A 543 25.53 13.90 12.63
C LEU A 543 24.94 12.78 13.48
N SER A 544 23.80 13.03 14.12
CA SER A 544 23.03 12.00 14.80
C SER A 544 21.93 11.50 13.86
N LYS A 545 21.55 10.23 13.99
CA LYS A 545 20.43 9.66 13.25
C LYS A 545 19.17 9.70 14.09
N ARG A 546 18.02 9.97 13.46
CA ARG A 546 16.71 9.92 14.11
C ARG A 546 15.70 9.18 13.25
N MET A 547 14.88 8.37 13.89
CA MET A 547 13.71 7.76 13.25
C MET A 547 12.55 8.76 13.28
N ARG A 548 11.95 9.00 12.12
CA ARG A 548 10.92 10.01 11.90
C ARG A 548 9.66 9.37 11.36
N PHE A 549 8.53 9.97 11.70
CA PHE A 549 7.22 9.47 11.34
C PHE A 549 6.28 10.61 10.99
N VAL A 550 5.46 10.39 9.97
CA VAL A 550 4.40 11.32 9.57
C VAL A 550 3.09 10.56 9.37
N THR A 551 1.99 11.19 9.77
CA THR A 551 0.63 10.78 9.39
C THR A 551 0.06 11.80 8.44
N PHE A 552 -0.23 11.38 7.21
CA PHE A 552 -0.90 12.23 6.25
C PHE A 552 -2.39 12.36 6.61
N PRO A 553 -3.03 13.50 6.31
CA PRO A 553 -4.46 13.66 6.48
C PRO A 553 -5.22 12.53 5.77
N PRO A 554 -6.17 11.86 6.44
CA PRO A 554 -6.98 10.85 5.78
C PRO A 554 -7.92 11.51 4.76
N PRO A 555 -8.33 10.81 3.70
CA PRO A 555 -9.43 11.27 2.87
C PRO A 555 -10.69 11.30 3.74
N ARG A 556 -11.23 12.49 4.04
CA ARG A 556 -12.48 12.57 4.81
C ARG A 556 -13.65 12.24 3.92
N LEU A 557 -14.15 11.02 4.01
CA LEU A 557 -15.37 10.60 3.33
C LEU A 557 -16.56 10.59 4.31
N ILE A 558 -17.55 11.48 4.14
CA ILE A 558 -18.86 11.38 4.81
C ILE A 558 -19.85 10.79 3.80
N ASP A 559 -20.44 9.63 4.09
CA ASP A 559 -21.28 8.88 3.14
C ASP A 559 -20.59 8.62 1.79
N GLY A 560 -19.27 8.43 1.81
CA GLY A 560 -18.46 8.30 0.59
C GLY A 560 -18.14 9.64 -0.10
N MET A 561 -18.59 10.77 0.43
CA MET A 561 -18.33 12.11 -0.13
C MET A 561 -17.10 12.75 0.52
N PRO A 562 -16.12 13.26 -0.26
CA PRO A 562 -15.01 14.03 0.27
C PRO A 562 -15.54 15.30 0.96
N VAL A 563 -15.06 15.54 2.17
CA VAL A 563 -15.34 16.76 2.93
C VAL A 563 -14.06 17.54 3.04
N ARG A 564 -14.10 18.78 2.53
CA ARG A 564 -13.02 19.76 2.69
C ARG A 564 -12.54 19.79 4.12
N THR A 565 -11.34 19.29 4.33
CA THR A 565 -10.59 19.56 5.54
C THR A 565 -9.88 20.89 5.39
N PRO A 566 -9.76 21.70 6.45
CA PRO A 566 -8.73 22.73 6.47
C PRO A 566 -7.38 22.07 6.15
N ASP A 567 -6.55 22.74 5.36
CA ASP A 567 -5.20 22.28 5.04
C ASP A 567 -4.38 22.26 6.34
N VAL A 568 -4.31 21.09 6.97
CA VAL A 568 -3.51 20.88 8.17
C VAL A 568 -2.13 20.43 7.70
N PRO A 569 -1.05 21.16 8.04
CA PRO A 569 0.29 20.75 7.65
C PRO A 569 0.61 19.36 8.19
N CYS A 570 1.30 18.55 7.40
CA CYS A 570 1.81 17.26 7.83
C CYS A 570 2.88 17.46 8.90
N GLN A 571 2.54 17.14 10.14
CA GLN A 571 3.48 17.24 11.24
C GLN A 571 4.39 16.01 11.27
N VAL A 572 5.70 16.25 11.21
CA VAL A 572 6.71 15.21 11.38
C VAL A 572 7.04 15.04 12.87
N HIS A 573 7.02 13.80 13.33
CA HIS A 573 7.33 13.43 14.69
C HIS A 573 8.64 12.63 14.74
N THR A 574 9.45 12.87 15.77
CA THR A 574 10.58 11.98 16.10
C THR A 574 10.06 10.81 16.91
N LEU A 575 10.30 9.59 16.46
CA LEU A 575 9.98 8.40 17.21
C LEU A 575 11.04 8.16 18.27
N GLN A 576 10.59 7.80 19.47
CA GLN A 576 11.49 7.24 20.47
C GLN A 576 11.99 5.87 19.97
N THR A 577 13.30 5.63 20.07
CA THR A 577 13.95 4.35 19.81
C THR A 577 14.47 3.77 21.12
N PRO A 578 14.52 2.43 21.26
CA PRO A 578 15.11 1.81 22.44
C PRO A 578 16.63 1.98 22.40
N PRO A 579 17.32 2.09 23.56
CA PRO A 579 18.77 2.29 23.61
C PRO A 579 19.56 1.12 23.00
N GLU A 580 18.95 -0.07 22.90
CA GLU A 580 19.51 -1.24 22.25
C GLU A 580 19.49 -1.17 20.71
N LEU A 581 18.68 -0.29 20.12
CA LEU A 581 18.60 -0.12 18.66
C LEU A 581 19.60 0.94 18.21
N ASP A 582 20.69 0.48 17.60
CA ASP A 582 21.64 1.34 16.91
C ASP A 582 21.15 1.66 15.48
N LEU A 583 20.76 2.91 15.25
CA LEU A 583 20.30 3.39 13.94
C LEU A 583 21.39 3.39 12.87
N ASP A 584 22.67 3.24 13.23
CA ASP A 584 23.75 3.06 12.26
C ASP A 584 23.77 1.68 11.60
N THR A 585 23.10 0.72 12.22
CA THR A 585 23.12 -0.69 11.82
C THR A 585 21.84 -1.13 11.11
N VAL A 586 20.82 -0.27 11.05
CA VAL A 586 19.53 -0.57 10.42
C VAL A 586 19.70 -0.76 8.92
N GLU A 587 19.07 -1.80 8.37
CA GLU A 587 19.10 -2.16 6.93
C GLU A 587 17.74 -2.02 6.25
N THR A 588 16.67 -2.27 6.98
CA THR A 588 15.30 -2.13 6.49
C THR A 588 14.42 -1.54 7.57
N VAL A 589 13.37 -0.82 7.14
CA VAL A 589 12.29 -0.33 8.00
C VAL A 589 10.95 -0.74 7.36
N ASN A 590 9.95 -1.00 8.18
CA ASN A 590 8.59 -1.39 7.78
C ASN A 590 7.57 -0.81 8.76
N ILE A 591 6.31 -0.68 8.32
CA ILE A 591 5.19 -0.22 9.15
C ILE A 591 4.14 -1.33 9.22
N ASP A 592 3.66 -1.62 10.44
CA ASP A 592 2.40 -2.35 10.65
C ASP A 592 1.41 -1.40 11.32
N GLN A 593 0.63 -0.71 10.49
CA GLN A 593 -0.36 0.25 10.96
C GLN A 593 -1.46 -0.39 11.80
N ALA A 594 -1.83 -1.65 11.50
CA ALA A 594 -2.88 -2.36 12.23
C ALA A 594 -2.48 -2.59 13.68
N GLN A 595 -1.22 -2.93 13.92
CA GLN A 595 -0.71 -3.11 15.27
C GLN A 595 -0.20 -1.82 15.91
N GLY A 596 0.10 -0.81 15.11
CA GLY A 596 0.71 0.42 15.56
C GLY A 596 2.21 0.25 15.79
N ALA A 597 2.89 -0.45 14.89
CA ALA A 597 4.30 -0.81 15.05
C ALA A 597 5.18 -0.33 13.88
N VAL A 598 6.44 -0.04 14.20
CA VAL A 598 7.53 0.10 13.23
C VAL A 598 8.47 -1.08 13.42
N ILE A 599 8.91 -1.68 12.33
CA ILE A 599 9.75 -2.87 12.35
C ILE A 599 11.06 -2.53 11.65
N ALA A 600 12.19 -2.76 12.30
CA ALA A 600 13.51 -2.48 11.76
C ALA A 600 14.40 -3.73 11.83
N SER A 601 15.05 -4.09 10.72
CA SER A 601 16.12 -5.11 10.73
C SER A 601 17.49 -4.43 10.83
N VAL A 602 18.43 -5.07 11.53
CA VAL A 602 19.81 -4.59 11.65
C VAL A 602 20.81 -5.64 11.13
N LYS A 603 22.00 -5.17 10.73
CA LYS A 603 23.11 -5.98 10.19
C LYS A 603 23.50 -7.18 11.05
N GLN A 604 23.32 -7.09 12.37
CA GLN A 604 23.65 -8.16 13.31
C GLN A 604 22.60 -9.29 13.34
N GLY A 605 21.66 -9.32 12.39
CA GLY A 605 20.66 -10.36 12.30
C GLY A 605 19.60 -10.28 13.40
N GLN A 606 19.27 -9.08 13.85
CA GLN A 606 18.17 -8.83 14.79
C GLN A 606 17.08 -8.02 14.13
N ILE A 607 15.84 -8.25 14.56
CA ILE A 607 14.67 -7.51 14.10
C ILE A 607 14.00 -6.89 15.32
N PHE A 608 13.86 -5.57 15.30
CA PHE A 608 13.22 -4.78 16.33
C PHE A 608 11.78 -4.48 15.92
N ILE A 609 10.82 -4.87 16.75
CA ILE A 609 9.40 -4.53 16.61
C ILE A 609 9.06 -3.48 17.66
N LEU A 610 8.95 -2.23 17.21
CA LEU A 610 8.74 -1.03 18.03
C LEU A 610 7.24 -0.73 18.10
N CYS A 611 6.59 -0.86 19.27
CA CYS A 611 5.15 -0.69 19.40
C CYS A 611 4.75 0.68 19.98
N TYR A 612 3.85 1.37 19.30
CA TYR A 612 3.38 2.72 19.64
C TYR A 612 1.84 2.76 19.82
N SER A 613 1.34 3.78 20.54
CA SER A 613 -0.11 4.00 20.81
C SER A 613 -0.63 5.39 20.49
#